data_AF-A0A1Z5TEJ5-F1
#
_entry.id   AF-A0A1Z5TEJ5-F1
#
_cell.length_a   1.000
_cell.length_b   1.000
_cell.length_c   1.000
_cell.angle_alpha   90.00
_cell.angle_beta   90.00
_cell.angle_gamma   90.00
#
_symmetry.space_group_name_H-M   'P 1'
#
loop_
_entity.id
_entity.type
_entity.pdbx_description
1 polymer ?
#
loop_
_entity_poly.entity_id
_entity_poly.type
_entity_poly.pdbx_seq_one_letter_code
_entity_poly.pdbx_strand_id
1 'polypeptide(L)'
;MSNVAPNSPEYDSTLHEQAPRSPNDLYTAQWVRGERTTRAGWCGYCCTWYRLKDSAYWYHMNYTHGISSSGTQYQAPISLRQFRSSSELEGLCPGCNQWILIGRGVRCRTGYYRHAYKCHGKHSKSSSEGNGTRFKSGSPKKANAKPLIPRNVL
;
A
#
# COMPACT_ATOMS: atom_id res chain seq x y z
N MET A 1 53.74 10.56 -13.07
CA MET A 1 52.47 10.08 -13.65
C MET A 1 51.65 9.44 -12.52
N SER A 2 50.92 10.24 -11.76
CA SER A 2 50.09 9.77 -10.65
C SER A 2 48.70 9.44 -11.20
N ASN A 3 48.45 8.14 -11.42
CA ASN A 3 47.13 7.61 -11.74
C ASN A 3 46.25 7.68 -10.48
N VAL A 4 45.63 8.83 -10.24
CA VAL A 4 44.49 8.92 -9.34
C VAL A 4 43.26 8.57 -10.17
N ALA A 5 42.82 7.32 -10.06
CA ALA A 5 41.54 6.89 -10.58
C ALA A 5 40.43 7.80 -10.00
N PRO A 6 39.44 8.21 -10.81
CA PRO A 6 38.38 9.07 -10.31
C PRO A 6 37.59 8.25 -9.28
N ASN A 7 37.58 8.72 -8.03
CA ASN A 7 36.53 8.38 -7.08
C ASN A 7 35.19 8.83 -7.69
N SER A 8 34.57 7.95 -8.49
CA SER A 8 33.26 8.17 -9.07
C SER A 8 32.24 8.13 -7.93
N PRO A 9 31.35 9.13 -7.80
CA PRO A 9 30.24 9.02 -6.88
C PRO A 9 29.28 7.92 -7.42
N GLU A 10 28.58 7.25 -6.51
CA GLU A 10 27.36 6.46 -6.79
C GLU A 10 27.44 4.96 -7.18
N TYR A 11 28.53 4.23 -6.92
CA TYR A 11 28.40 2.76 -6.89
C TYR A 11 27.82 2.33 -5.53
N ASP A 12 26.51 2.07 -5.47
CA ASP A 12 25.88 1.46 -4.31
C ASP A 12 26.26 -0.02 -4.24
N SER A 13 27.36 -0.33 -3.53
CA SER A 13 27.86 -1.69 -3.34
C SER A 13 26.88 -2.63 -2.63
N THR A 14 25.82 -2.08 -2.03
CA THR A 14 24.78 -2.85 -1.35
C THR A 14 23.62 -3.23 -2.28
N LEU A 15 23.58 -2.67 -3.50
CA LEU A 15 22.59 -3.00 -4.51
C LEU A 15 22.82 -4.42 -5.02
N HIS A 16 21.80 -5.27 -4.88
CA HIS A 16 21.82 -6.63 -5.41
C HIS A 16 20.43 -7.04 -5.88
N GLU A 17 20.42 -7.99 -6.82
CA GLU A 17 19.21 -8.67 -7.26
C GLU A 17 18.88 -9.82 -6.30
N GLN A 18 17.60 -10.07 -6.06
CA GLN A 18 17.12 -11.26 -5.34
C GLN A 18 16.13 -12.03 -6.22
N ALA A 19 16.25 -13.35 -6.18
CA ALA A 19 15.36 -14.24 -6.92
C ALA A 19 13.93 -14.20 -6.34
N PRO A 20 12.89 -14.31 -7.18
CA PRO A 20 11.52 -14.46 -6.71
C PRO A 20 11.36 -15.78 -5.92
N ARG A 21 10.45 -15.80 -4.94
CA ARG A 21 10.25 -17.00 -4.09
C ARG A 21 9.52 -18.12 -4.83
N SER A 22 8.80 -17.79 -5.90
CA SER A 22 8.11 -18.73 -6.79
C SER A 22 8.01 -18.14 -8.20
N PRO A 23 7.74 -18.94 -9.25
CA PRO A 23 7.65 -18.46 -10.63
C PRO A 23 6.62 -17.33 -10.87
N ASN A 24 5.63 -17.22 -9.99
CA ASN A 24 4.56 -16.22 -10.08
C ASN A 24 4.56 -15.25 -8.88
N ASP A 25 5.68 -15.10 -8.17
CA ASP A 25 5.79 -14.18 -7.04
C ASP A 25 5.81 -12.72 -7.49
N LEU A 26 4.67 -12.05 -7.39
CA LEU A 26 4.51 -10.63 -7.74
C LEU A 26 4.94 -9.69 -6.60
N TYR A 27 5.28 -10.21 -5.41
CA TYR A 27 5.56 -9.41 -4.23
C TYR A 27 7.05 -9.16 -4.03
N THR A 28 7.92 -10.13 -4.32
CA THR A 28 9.35 -9.99 -4.02
C THR A 28 9.97 -8.89 -4.88
N ALA A 29 10.59 -7.90 -4.21
CA ALA A 29 11.32 -6.84 -4.89
C ALA A 29 12.51 -7.45 -5.65
N GLN A 30 12.58 -7.35 -6.97
CA GLN A 30 13.71 -7.91 -7.71
C GLN A 30 15.04 -7.28 -7.27
N TRP A 31 15.04 -5.99 -6.96
CA TRP A 31 16.23 -5.25 -6.52
C TRP A 31 16.09 -4.81 -5.07
N VAL A 32 17.18 -5.00 -4.30
CA VAL A 32 17.30 -4.57 -2.91
C VAL A 32 18.60 -3.80 -2.75
N ARG A 33 18.57 -2.75 -1.93
CA ARG A 33 19.74 -1.98 -1.55
C ARG A 33 19.71 -1.60 -0.07
N GLY A 34 20.80 -1.03 0.41
CA GLY A 34 21.01 -0.58 1.78
C GLY A 34 21.27 -1.73 2.75
N GLU A 35 21.69 -1.36 3.95
CA GLU A 35 22.00 -2.30 5.03
C GLU A 35 21.16 -1.99 6.28
N ARG A 36 20.91 -3.00 7.10
CA ARG A 36 20.22 -2.87 8.41
C ARG A 36 18.95 -2.02 8.33
N THR A 37 19.05 -0.75 8.70
CA THR A 37 17.92 0.20 8.81
C THR A 37 17.60 0.98 7.54
N THR A 38 18.56 1.05 6.61
CA THR A 38 18.41 1.73 5.32
C THR A 38 17.97 0.79 4.20
N ARG A 39 17.80 -0.51 4.52
CA ARG A 39 17.31 -1.51 3.56
C ARG A 39 16.04 -1.05 2.86
N ALA A 40 16.05 -1.08 1.54
CA ALA A 40 14.94 -0.71 0.68
C ALA A 40 14.77 -1.72 -0.46
N GLY A 41 13.52 -1.98 -0.83
CA GLY A 41 13.15 -2.79 -1.99
C GLY A 41 12.63 -1.91 -3.12
N TRP A 42 12.99 -2.24 -4.35
CA TRP A 42 12.50 -1.58 -5.55
C TRP A 42 11.10 -2.07 -5.92
N CYS A 43 10.17 -1.15 -6.15
CA CYS A 43 8.89 -1.48 -6.76
C CYS A 43 8.97 -1.25 -8.27
N GLY A 44 8.89 -2.33 -9.07
CA GLY A 44 8.91 -2.26 -10.53
C GLY A 44 7.69 -1.56 -11.14
N TYR A 45 6.54 -1.55 -10.44
CA TYR A 45 5.31 -0.89 -10.92
C TYR A 45 5.35 0.63 -10.77
N CYS A 46 6.05 1.13 -9.75
CA CYS A 46 6.12 2.56 -9.42
C CYS A 46 7.51 3.17 -9.68
N CYS A 47 8.48 2.35 -10.10
CA CYS A 47 9.87 2.73 -10.27
C CYS A 47 10.40 3.55 -9.07
N THR A 48 10.12 3.08 -7.85
CA THR A 48 10.43 3.79 -6.62
C THR A 48 10.93 2.82 -5.54
N TRP A 49 11.90 3.26 -4.74
CA TRP A 49 12.43 2.53 -3.59
C TRP A 49 11.55 2.72 -2.35
N TYR A 50 11.21 1.64 -1.67
CA TYR A 50 10.47 1.68 -0.38
C TYR A 50 11.25 0.96 0.72
N ARG A 51 11.25 1.55 1.92
CA ARG A 51 11.95 1.02 3.09
C ARG A 51 11.37 -0.33 3.52
N LEU A 52 12.24 -1.29 3.78
CA LEU A 52 11.88 -2.64 4.22
C LEU A 52 11.66 -2.70 5.73
N LYS A 53 12.55 -2.06 6.53
CA LYS A 53 12.51 -2.11 8.01
C LYS A 53 11.15 -1.68 8.60
N ASP A 54 10.54 -0.66 7.99
CA ASP A 54 9.33 -0.01 8.51
C ASP A 54 8.06 -0.59 7.87
N SER A 55 8.21 -1.70 7.14
CA SER A 55 7.13 -2.31 6.34
C SER A 55 6.55 -1.38 5.27
N ALA A 56 7.23 -0.30 4.89
CA ALA A 56 6.73 0.63 3.88
C ALA A 56 6.53 -0.05 2.52
N TYR A 57 7.48 -0.91 2.12
CA TYR A 57 7.33 -1.77 0.94
C TYR A 57 6.11 -2.70 1.05
N TRP A 58 5.94 -3.36 2.20
CA TRP A 58 4.80 -4.24 2.43
C TRP A 58 3.47 -3.50 2.29
N TYR A 59 3.32 -2.35 2.94
CA TYR A 59 2.11 -1.52 2.87
C TYR A 59 1.84 -1.05 1.44
N HIS A 60 2.88 -0.66 0.72
CA HIS A 60 2.78 -0.25 -0.66
C HIS A 60 2.28 -1.38 -1.57
N MET A 61 2.92 -2.56 -1.51
CA MET A 61 2.51 -3.72 -2.30
C MET A 61 1.07 -4.14 -1.99
N ASN A 62 0.72 -4.20 -0.70
CA ASN A 62 -0.61 -4.64 -0.29
C ASN A 62 -1.70 -3.62 -0.63
N TYR A 63 -1.49 -2.33 -0.39
CA TYR A 63 -2.57 -1.34 -0.45
C TYR A 63 -2.56 -0.48 -1.71
N THR A 64 -1.44 -0.41 -2.44
CA THR A 64 -1.38 0.29 -3.72
C THR A 64 -1.56 -0.67 -4.89
N HIS A 65 -0.86 -1.81 -4.88
CA HIS A 65 -0.92 -2.78 -5.98
C HIS A 65 -1.88 -3.94 -5.73
N GLY A 66 -2.35 -4.12 -4.50
CA GLY A 66 -3.21 -5.23 -4.16
C GLY A 66 -2.51 -6.58 -4.25
N ILE A 67 -1.21 -6.61 -3.95
CA ILE A 67 -0.40 -7.83 -3.97
C ILE A 67 -0.09 -8.23 -2.52
N SER A 68 -0.48 -9.44 -2.16
CA SER A 68 -0.26 -9.99 -0.82
C SER A 68 1.21 -10.37 -0.59
N SER A 69 1.63 -10.51 0.66
CA SER A 69 2.96 -11.01 1.00
C SER A 69 3.23 -12.44 0.51
N SER A 70 2.19 -13.18 0.10
CA SER A 70 2.30 -14.51 -0.50
C SER A 70 2.70 -14.47 -1.98
N GLY A 71 2.81 -13.28 -2.59
CA GLY A 71 3.17 -13.13 -4.00
C GLY A 71 1.99 -13.11 -4.96
N THR A 72 0.76 -13.20 -4.46
CA THR A 72 -0.46 -13.25 -5.29
C THR A 72 -1.26 -11.96 -5.20
N GLN A 73 -1.93 -11.60 -6.30
CA GLN A 73 -2.87 -10.48 -6.33
C GLN A 73 -4.17 -10.81 -5.58
N TYR A 74 -4.74 -9.80 -4.91
CA TYR A 74 -6.09 -9.90 -4.37
C TYR A 74 -7.10 -10.05 -5.50
N GLN A 75 -8.11 -10.89 -5.26
CA GLN A 75 -9.22 -11.06 -6.18
C GLN A 75 -9.90 -9.71 -6.43
N ALA A 76 -10.24 -9.46 -7.70
CA ALA A 76 -10.96 -8.26 -8.09
C ALA A 76 -12.43 -8.32 -7.60
N PRO A 77 -13.11 -7.16 -7.47
CA PRO A 77 -14.54 -7.15 -7.19
C PRO A 77 -15.32 -7.91 -8.26
N ILE A 78 -16.34 -8.68 -7.84
CA ILE A 78 -17.23 -9.42 -8.76
C ILE A 78 -18.03 -8.44 -9.63
N SER A 79 -18.44 -7.32 -9.03
CA SER A 79 -19.23 -6.30 -9.68
C SER A 79 -18.81 -4.93 -9.19
N LEU A 80 -18.94 -3.92 -10.06
CA LEU A 80 -18.69 -2.52 -9.76
C LEU A 80 -20.01 -1.76 -9.94
N ARG A 81 -20.33 -0.88 -8.99
CA ARG A 81 -21.50 0.00 -9.09
C ARG A 81 -21.16 1.42 -8.65
N GLN A 82 -21.87 2.39 -9.22
CA GLN A 82 -21.83 3.76 -8.71
C GLN A 82 -22.75 3.90 -7.50
N PHE A 83 -22.28 4.61 -6.47
CA PHE A 83 -23.06 4.82 -5.26
C PHE A 83 -24.09 5.94 -5.43
N ARG A 84 -25.37 5.56 -5.60
CA ARG A 84 -26.65 6.30 -5.43
C ARG A 84 -26.83 7.74 -5.97
N SER A 85 -25.78 8.45 -6.39
CA SER A 85 -25.75 9.80 -7.00
C SER A 85 -24.35 10.46 -6.90
N SER A 86 -23.37 9.80 -6.26
CA SER A 86 -21.99 10.27 -6.09
C SER A 86 -21.09 9.67 -7.17
N SER A 87 -20.03 10.36 -7.58
CA SER A 87 -18.94 9.81 -8.42
C SER A 87 -18.07 8.77 -7.68
N GLU A 88 -18.60 8.16 -6.63
CA GLU A 88 -17.97 7.15 -5.82
C GLU A 88 -18.32 5.75 -6.33
N LEU A 89 -17.28 4.95 -6.49
CA LEU A 89 -17.36 3.58 -6.97
C LEU A 89 -17.35 2.62 -5.78
N GLU A 90 -18.24 1.63 -5.80
CA GLU A 90 -18.24 0.49 -4.89
C GLU A 90 -17.93 -0.79 -5.67
N GLY A 91 -17.24 -1.72 -5.02
CA GLY A 91 -16.98 -3.06 -5.54
C GLY A 91 -17.54 -4.14 -4.63
N LEU A 92 -18.21 -5.13 -5.22
CA LEU A 92 -18.70 -6.31 -4.51
C LEU A 92 -17.54 -7.27 -4.23
N CYS A 93 -17.21 -7.48 -2.96
CA CYS A 93 -16.14 -8.39 -2.55
C CYS A 93 -16.57 -9.86 -2.74
N PRO A 94 -15.77 -10.71 -3.42
CA PRO A 94 -16.08 -12.13 -3.57
C PRO A 94 -16.02 -12.94 -2.27
N GLY A 95 -15.21 -12.50 -1.29
CA GLY A 95 -15.03 -13.24 -0.03
C GLY A 95 -16.20 -13.11 0.95
N CYS A 96 -16.88 -11.95 0.97
CA CYS A 96 -17.93 -11.67 1.95
C CYS A 96 -19.25 -11.15 1.34
N ASN A 97 -19.31 -11.03 0.01
CA ASN A 97 -20.46 -10.48 -0.73
C ASN A 97 -20.94 -9.10 -0.21
N GLN A 98 -20.04 -8.31 0.38
CA GLN A 98 -20.33 -6.94 0.78
C GLN A 98 -19.85 -5.93 -0.26
N TRP A 99 -20.59 -4.84 -0.41
CA TRP A 99 -20.19 -3.70 -1.23
C TRP A 99 -19.19 -2.85 -0.46
N ILE A 100 -17.99 -2.71 -1.02
CA ILE A 100 -16.87 -2.00 -0.42
C ILE A 100 -16.60 -0.72 -1.21
N LEU A 101 -16.52 0.40 -0.51
CA LEU A 101 -16.16 1.68 -1.10
C LEU A 101 -14.73 1.61 -1.65
N ILE A 102 -14.60 1.72 -2.97
CA ILE A 102 -13.32 1.83 -3.68
C ILE A 102 -12.86 3.28 -3.55
N GLY A 103 -13.74 4.23 -3.88
CA GLY A 103 -13.52 5.68 -3.77
C GLY A 103 -13.84 6.38 -5.08
N ARG A 104 -13.27 7.57 -5.30
CA ARG A 104 -13.48 8.35 -6.53
C ARG A 104 -12.36 8.12 -7.54
N GLY A 105 -12.73 7.87 -8.79
CA GLY A 105 -11.82 7.75 -9.93
C GLY A 105 -11.07 6.42 -10.03
N VAL A 106 -10.32 6.26 -11.13
CA VAL A 106 -9.69 5.00 -11.57
C VAL A 106 -8.56 4.52 -10.65
N ARG A 107 -8.05 5.40 -9.79
CA ARG A 107 -6.86 5.17 -8.94
C ARG A 107 -7.18 4.88 -7.47
N CYS A 108 -8.43 4.98 -7.03
CA CYS A 108 -8.79 4.72 -5.64
C CYS A 108 -9.02 3.21 -5.37
N ARG A 109 -8.03 2.33 -5.53
CA ARG A 109 -8.21 0.89 -5.18
C ARG A 109 -7.78 0.54 -3.74
N THR A 110 -7.18 1.50 -3.04
CA THR A 110 -6.61 1.32 -1.70
C THR A 110 -7.64 0.86 -0.66
N GLY A 111 -8.85 1.42 -0.68
CA GLY A 111 -9.92 1.04 0.24
C GLY A 111 -10.29 -0.44 0.10
N TYR A 112 -10.44 -0.89 -1.15
CA TYR A 112 -10.73 -2.27 -1.46
C TYR A 112 -9.60 -3.22 -1.10
N TYR A 113 -8.35 -2.90 -1.41
CA TYR A 113 -7.23 -3.78 -1.09
C TYR A 113 -6.99 -3.94 0.42
N ARG A 114 -7.23 -2.89 1.21
CA ARG A 114 -7.24 -3.01 2.69
C ARG A 114 -8.34 -3.95 3.18
N HIS A 115 -9.51 -3.92 2.54
CA HIS A 115 -10.58 -4.86 2.84
C HIS A 115 -10.18 -6.28 2.44
N ALA A 116 -9.70 -6.50 1.21
CA ALA A 116 -9.29 -7.79 0.69
C ALA A 116 -8.24 -8.47 1.57
N TYR A 117 -7.23 -7.73 2.03
CA TYR A 117 -6.23 -8.23 2.98
C TYR A 117 -6.86 -8.85 4.25
N LYS A 118 -7.86 -8.16 4.83
CA LYS A 118 -8.53 -8.62 6.05
C LYS A 118 -9.56 -9.72 5.80
N CYS A 119 -10.24 -9.65 4.66
CA CYS A 119 -11.35 -10.50 4.28
C CYS A 119 -10.84 -11.84 3.74
N HIS A 120 -10.01 -11.82 2.70
CA HIS A 120 -9.60 -13.03 1.98
C HIS A 120 -8.70 -13.95 2.83
N GLY A 121 -8.05 -13.42 3.88
CA GLY A 121 -7.30 -14.24 4.85
C GLY A 121 -8.15 -14.93 5.92
N LYS A 122 -9.43 -14.57 6.07
CA LYS A 122 -10.32 -15.07 7.14
C LYS A 122 -11.47 -15.95 6.65
N HIS A 123 -11.92 -15.78 5.40
CA HIS A 123 -13.11 -16.45 4.88
C HIS A 123 -12.85 -17.84 4.24
N SER A 124 -11.83 -18.59 4.67
CA SER A 124 -11.69 -20.00 4.27
C SER A 124 -12.68 -20.95 4.97
N LYS A 125 -13.62 -20.43 5.78
CA LYS A 125 -14.71 -21.21 6.35
C LYS A 125 -16.06 -20.58 5.98
N SER A 126 -16.86 -21.40 5.32
CA SER A 126 -18.27 -21.16 4.99
C SER A 126 -19.08 -20.76 6.22
N SER A 127 -19.70 -19.59 6.20
CA SER A 127 -21.10 -19.42 6.63
C SER A 127 -21.57 -18.00 6.40
N SER A 128 -22.76 -17.93 5.81
CA SER A 128 -23.70 -16.82 5.84
C SER A 128 -23.87 -16.26 7.25
N GLU A 129 -23.69 -14.96 7.43
CA GLU A 129 -24.57 -14.10 8.24
C GLU A 129 -24.10 -12.65 8.14
N GLY A 130 -25.05 -11.80 7.72
CA GLY A 130 -24.80 -10.38 7.54
C GLY A 130 -24.51 -9.68 8.86
N ASN A 131 -23.49 -8.83 8.86
CA ASN A 131 -23.51 -7.65 9.71
C ASN A 131 -22.66 -6.55 9.07
N GLY A 132 -23.34 -5.67 8.34
CA GLY A 132 -22.76 -4.47 7.76
C GLY A 132 -22.34 -3.51 8.87
N THR A 133 -21.11 -3.64 9.36
CA THR A 133 -20.50 -2.61 10.18
C THR A 133 -20.06 -1.47 9.27
N ARG A 134 -20.94 -0.47 9.23
CA ARG A 134 -20.73 0.88 8.69
C ARG A 134 -19.37 1.41 9.15
N PHE A 135 -18.36 1.36 8.28
CA PHE A 135 -17.13 2.13 8.46
C PHE A 135 -17.52 3.62 8.43
N LYS A 136 -17.53 4.26 9.59
CA LYS A 136 -17.57 5.72 9.67
C LYS A 136 -16.25 6.24 9.13
N SER A 137 -16.28 6.77 7.91
CA SER A 137 -15.26 7.64 7.35
C SER A 137 -15.17 8.90 8.22
N GLY A 138 -14.41 8.83 9.32
CA GLY A 138 -14.02 10.00 10.07
C GLY A 138 -12.95 10.74 9.29
N SER A 139 -13.34 11.78 8.55
CA SER A 139 -12.42 12.80 8.06
C SER A 139 -11.56 13.29 9.23
N PRO A 140 -10.23 13.40 9.10
CA PRO A 140 -9.40 14.04 10.12
C PRO A 140 -9.88 15.47 10.32
N LYS A 141 -10.43 15.78 11.50
CA LYS A 141 -10.68 17.16 11.91
C LYS A 141 -9.32 17.86 11.97
N LYS A 142 -9.21 18.99 11.27
CA LYS A 142 -8.06 19.89 11.31
C LYS A 142 -7.68 20.15 12.77
N ALA A 143 -6.42 19.91 13.09
CA ALA A 143 -5.87 20.16 14.41
C ALA A 143 -5.87 21.66 14.73
N ASN A 144 -6.13 21.91 16.00
CA ASN A 144 -6.25 23.17 16.72
C ASN A 144 -5.12 24.18 16.39
N ALA A 145 -5.49 25.38 15.95
CA ALA A 145 -4.57 26.50 15.85
C ALA A 145 -4.32 27.08 17.25
N LYS A 146 -3.05 27.18 17.64
CA LYS A 146 -2.61 27.75 18.91
C LYS A 146 -3.00 29.23 19.01
N PRO A 147 -3.46 29.75 20.17
CA PRO A 147 -3.62 31.19 20.37
C PRO A 147 -2.25 31.87 20.44
N LEU A 148 -2.06 32.92 19.68
CA LEU A 148 -0.92 33.84 19.83
C LEU A 148 -1.20 34.76 21.02
N ILE A 149 -0.35 34.69 22.04
CA ILE A 149 -0.30 35.63 23.17
C ILE A 149 0.24 36.98 22.64
N PRO A 150 -0.44 38.12 22.84
CA PRO A 150 0.18 39.42 22.63
C PRO A 150 1.09 39.76 23.82
N ARG A 151 2.37 40.00 23.52
CA ARG A 151 3.32 40.60 24.47
C ARG A 151 2.98 42.08 24.65
N ASN A 152 2.55 42.46 25.84
CA ASN A 152 2.64 43.84 26.33
C ASN A 152 4.10 44.15 26.63
N VAL A 153 4.60 45.24 26.06
CA VAL A 153 5.87 45.87 26.43
C VAL A 153 5.48 47.16 27.15
N LEU A 154 5.90 47.28 28.41
CA LEU A 154 6.05 48.54 29.12
C LEU A 154 7.31 49.24 28.64
#